data_AF-A0A1Q5SYH4-F1
#
_entry.id   AF-A0A1Q5SYH4-F1
#
_cell.length_a   1.000
_cell.length_b   1.000
_cell.length_c   1.000
_cell.angle_alpha   90.00
_cell.angle_beta   90.00
_cell.angle_gamma   90.00
#
_symmetry.space_group_name_H-M   'P 1'
#
loop_
_entity.id
_entity.type
_entity.pdbx_description
1 polymer ?
#
loop_
_entity_poly.entity_id
_entity_poly.type
_entity_poly.pdbx_seq_one_letter_code
_entity_poly.pdbx_strand_id
1 'polypeptide(L)'
;MLDLLESIQECRTQLPDFQRGWVWDDERIRNLLISVSLSYPIGAVMMLQTGNPNVRFASRPVEGVDNPRQVEPERLILDGQQRLTALFQSLKLKAPVATRDKRDKTIKPRRGSIGKAADDE
;
A
#
# COMPACT_ATOMS: atom_id res chain seq x y z
N MET A 1 -1.43 -9.51 10.36
CA MET A 1 -1.16 -8.28 9.58
C MET A 1 -0.01 -8.47 8.60
N LEU A 2 1.14 -8.99 9.04
CA LEU A 2 2.29 -9.25 8.15
C LEU A 2 1.94 -10.21 6.99
N ASP A 3 1.19 -11.27 7.26
CA ASP A 3 0.75 -12.24 6.24
C ASP A 3 -0.14 -11.61 5.16
N LEU A 4 -0.95 -10.60 5.53
CA LEU A 4 -1.78 -9.86 4.58
C LEU A 4 -0.90 -9.03 3.64
N LEU A 5 0.11 -8.34 4.17
CA LEU A 5 1.04 -7.55 3.36
C LEU A 5 1.89 -8.43 2.44
N GLU A 6 2.24 -9.63 2.89
CA GLU A 6 2.92 -10.64 2.06
C GLU A 6 2.01 -11.15 0.94
N SER A 7 0.76 -11.48 1.24
CA SER A 7 -0.25 -11.84 0.24
C SER A 7 -0.48 -10.74 -0.81
N ILE A 8 -0.36 -9.47 -0.43
CA ILE A 8 -0.38 -8.33 -1.37
C ILE A 8 0.87 -8.36 -2.26
N GLN A 9 2.06 -8.52 -1.68
CA GLN A 9 3.33 -8.59 -2.41
C GLN A 9 3.31 -9.71 -3.47
N GLU A 10 2.72 -10.84 -3.13
CA GLU A 10 2.62 -12.01 -4.00
C GLU A 10 1.46 -11.95 -5.00
N CYS A 11 0.74 -10.82 -5.07
CA CYS A 11 -0.43 -10.60 -5.92
C CYS A 11 -1.61 -11.55 -5.63
N ARG A 12 -1.65 -12.24 -4.48
CA ARG A 12 -2.80 -13.06 -4.06
C ARG A 12 -3.93 -12.23 -3.46
N THR A 13 -3.63 -11.02 -2.96
CA THR A 13 -4.62 -10.03 -2.56
C THR A 13 -4.48 -8.79 -3.43
N GLN A 14 -5.57 -8.45 -4.13
CA GLN A 14 -5.57 -7.40 -5.15
C GLN A 14 -6.72 -6.40 -4.95
N LEU A 15 -6.76 -5.37 -5.78
CA LEU A 15 -7.81 -4.36 -5.82
C LEU A 15 -8.76 -4.64 -6.99
N PRO A 16 -10.08 -4.49 -6.80
CA PRO A 16 -11.00 -4.39 -7.94
C PRO A 16 -10.65 -3.18 -8.82
N ASP A 17 -10.70 -3.35 -10.14
CA ASP A 17 -10.21 -2.35 -11.10
C ASP A 17 -11.10 -1.09 -11.17
N PHE A 18 -12.35 -1.19 -10.70
CA PHE A 18 -13.26 -0.05 -10.58
C PHE A 18 -12.96 0.86 -9.38
N GLN A 19 -12.00 0.50 -8.51
CA GLN A 19 -11.59 1.36 -7.40
C GLN A 19 -10.64 2.47 -7.86
N ARG A 20 -10.81 3.65 -7.27
CA ARG A 20 -9.97 4.83 -7.53
C ARG A 20 -8.50 4.53 -7.28
N GLY A 21 -7.61 5.21 -7.99
CA GLY A 21 -6.17 5.10 -7.79
C GLY A 21 -5.69 5.56 -6.39
N TRP A 22 -4.40 5.43 -6.17
CA TRP A 22 -3.72 5.94 -4.97
C TRP A 22 -3.76 7.48 -4.90
N VAL A 23 -4.18 8.04 -3.76
CA VAL A 23 -4.39 9.50 -3.58
C VAL A 23 -3.97 10.06 -2.21
N TRP A 24 -3.30 9.27 -1.37
CA TRP A 24 -2.89 9.73 -0.05
C TRP A 24 -1.64 10.61 -0.08
N ASP A 25 -1.63 11.60 0.81
CA ASP A 25 -0.51 12.50 1.07
C ASP A 25 0.34 12.02 2.26
N ASP A 26 1.51 12.63 2.43
CA ASP A 26 2.47 12.31 3.50
C ASP A 26 1.83 12.42 4.91
N GLU A 27 0.92 13.36 5.09
CA GLU A 27 0.26 13.63 6.37
C GLU A 27 -0.61 12.45 6.81
N ARG A 28 -1.47 11.95 5.90
CA ARG A 28 -2.32 10.78 6.18
C ARG A 28 -1.50 9.52 6.44
N ILE A 29 -0.42 9.31 5.68
CA ILE A 29 0.45 8.14 5.85
C ILE A 29 1.15 8.20 7.20
N ARG A 30 1.72 9.35 7.56
CA ARG A 30 2.38 9.55 8.86
C ARG A 30 1.42 9.32 10.02
N ASN A 31 0.22 9.89 9.95
CA ASN A 31 -0.79 9.73 11.00
C ASN A 31 -1.20 8.26 11.15
N LEU A 32 -1.35 7.52 10.03
CA LEU A 32 -1.63 6.09 10.07
C LEU A 32 -0.52 5.31 10.77
N LEU A 33 0.74 5.58 10.44
CA LEU A 33 1.89 4.89 11.05
C LEU A 33 2.02 5.22 12.54
N ILE A 34 1.75 6.46 12.95
CA ILE A 34 1.71 6.86 14.37
C ILE A 34 0.61 6.06 15.08
N SER A 35 -0.61 6.00 14.54
CA SER A 35 -1.69 5.23 15.14
C SER A 35 -1.34 3.74 15.30
N VAL A 36 -0.74 3.12 14.28
CA VAL A 36 -0.29 1.71 14.37
C VAL A 36 0.80 1.55 15.43
N SER A 37 1.78 2.46 15.47
CA SER A 37 2.89 2.39 16.44
C SER A 37 2.41 2.54 17.88
N LEU A 38 1.37 3.34 18.10
CA LEU A 38 0.73 3.53 19.40
C LEU A 38 -0.38 2.48 19.69
N SER A 39 -0.53 1.48 18.83
CA SER A 39 -1.58 0.45 18.96
C SER A 39 -3.01 1.00 19.00
N TYR A 40 -3.24 2.16 18.39
CA TYR A 40 -4.57 2.74 18.24
C TYR A 40 -5.34 2.05 17.10
N PRO A 41 -6.66 1.87 17.25
CA PRO A 41 -7.47 1.25 16.20
C PRO A 41 -7.49 2.14 14.96
N ILE A 42 -7.17 1.55 13.80
CA ILE A 42 -7.13 2.22 12.50
C ILE A 42 -8.36 1.91 11.63
N GLY A 43 -9.44 1.43 12.25
CA GLY A 43 -10.67 0.96 11.60
C GLY A 43 -10.62 -0.50 11.14
N ALA A 44 -11.66 -0.93 10.42
CA ALA A 44 -11.77 -2.27 9.83
C ALA A 44 -11.40 -2.26 8.34
N VAL A 45 -11.15 -3.43 7.74
CA VAL A 45 -11.00 -3.60 6.29
C VAL A 45 -11.96 -4.67 5.81
N MET A 46 -12.50 -4.52 4.61
CA MET A 46 -13.41 -5.48 4.00
C MET A 46 -12.76 -6.13 2.80
N MET A 47 -12.86 -7.46 2.70
CA MET A 47 -12.33 -8.24 1.59
C MET A 47 -13.35 -9.25 1.10
N LEU A 48 -13.34 -9.51 -0.20
CA LEU A 48 -14.08 -10.59 -0.85
C LEU A 48 -13.14 -11.75 -1.12
N GLN A 49 -13.44 -12.92 -0.55
CA GLN A 49 -12.76 -14.16 -0.93
C GLN A 49 -13.25 -14.60 -2.31
N THR A 50 -12.33 -14.81 -3.23
CA THR A 50 -12.63 -15.31 -4.58
C THR A 50 -12.70 -16.84 -4.56
N GLY A 51 -13.22 -17.44 -5.64
CA GLY A 51 -13.35 -18.90 -5.76
C GLY A 51 -14.66 -19.34 -6.41
N ASN A 52 -15.62 -18.42 -6.62
CA ASN A 52 -16.78 -18.69 -7.45
C ASN A 52 -16.42 -18.45 -8.93
N PRO A 53 -16.43 -19.49 -9.80
CA PRO A 53 -16.09 -19.33 -11.21
C PRO A 53 -17.06 -18.41 -11.97
N ASN A 54 -18.27 -18.20 -11.44
CA ASN A 54 -19.32 -17.41 -12.09
C ASN A 54 -19.24 -15.91 -11.80
N VAL A 55 -18.40 -15.49 -10.84
CA VAL A 55 -18.24 -14.07 -10.48
C VAL A 55 -16.77 -13.70 -10.57
N ARG A 56 -16.42 -12.98 -11.65
CA ARG A 56 -15.07 -12.45 -11.86
C ARG A 56 -15.16 -10.94 -11.97
N PHE A 57 -14.44 -10.25 -11.09
CA PHE A 57 -14.20 -8.81 -11.22
C PHE A 57 -12.85 -8.59 -11.89
N ALA A 58 -12.76 -7.60 -12.77
CA ALA A 58 -11.47 -7.09 -13.19
C ALA A 58 -10.69 -6.64 -11.94
N SER A 59 -9.41 -6.98 -11.88
CA SER A 59 -8.56 -6.71 -10.73
C SER A 59 -7.20 -6.19 -11.16
N ARG A 60 -6.57 -5.48 -10.25
CA ARG A 60 -5.23 -4.92 -10.42
C ARG A 60 -4.41 -5.08 -9.14
N PRO A 61 -3.09 -5.18 -9.25
CA PRO A 61 -2.21 -5.15 -8.10
C PRO A 61 -2.40 -3.89 -7.24
N VAL A 62 -2.01 -4.00 -5.97
CA VAL A 62 -1.89 -2.84 -5.07
C VAL A 62 -0.76 -1.94 -5.58
N GLU A 63 -0.91 -0.62 -5.39
CA GLU A 63 0.11 0.36 -5.78
C GLU A 63 1.45 0.06 -5.10
N GLY A 64 2.54 0.13 -5.86
CA GLY A 64 3.89 -0.11 -5.37
C GLY A 64 4.33 -1.58 -5.37
N VAL A 65 3.52 -2.53 -5.85
CA VAL A 65 4.00 -3.90 -6.06
C VAL A 65 5.02 -3.92 -7.20
N ASP A 66 6.28 -4.24 -6.87
CA ASP A 66 7.36 -4.38 -7.84
C ASP A 66 7.20 -5.69 -8.65
N ASN A 67 7.33 -5.60 -9.97
CA ASN A 67 7.22 -6.74 -10.91
C ASN A 67 5.95 -7.59 -10.69
N PRO A 68 4.75 -7.02 -10.90
CA PRO A 68 3.50 -7.69 -10.60
C PRO A 68 3.36 -9.00 -11.39
N ARG A 69 3.07 -10.08 -10.66
CA ARG A 69 2.81 -11.38 -11.27
C ARG A 69 1.35 -11.46 -11.70
N GLN A 70 1.10 -12.08 -12.85
CA GLN A 70 -0.27 -12.43 -13.25
C GLN A 70 -0.73 -13.64 -12.44
N VAL A 71 -1.31 -13.35 -11.27
CA VAL A 71 -1.89 -14.34 -10.35
C VAL A 71 -3.38 -14.05 -10.25
N GLU A 72 -4.21 -15.09 -10.34
CA GLU A 72 -5.64 -14.95 -10.03
C GLU A 72 -5.78 -14.61 -8.54
N PRO A 73 -6.44 -13.50 -8.18
CA PRO A 73 -6.50 -13.06 -6.79
C PRO A 73 -7.32 -14.06 -5.97
N GLU A 74 -6.84 -14.43 -4.77
CA GLU A 74 -7.61 -15.18 -3.75
C GLU A 74 -8.57 -14.26 -2.99
N ARG A 75 -8.20 -12.98 -2.89
CA ARG A 75 -8.98 -11.96 -2.18
C ARG A 75 -8.94 -10.64 -2.93
N LEU A 76 -10.08 -9.94 -2.93
CA LEU A 76 -10.21 -8.58 -3.41
C LEU A 76 -10.48 -7.64 -2.23
N ILE A 77 -9.72 -6.55 -2.13
CA ILE A 77 -9.92 -5.51 -1.11
C ILE A 77 -11.11 -4.64 -1.53
N LEU A 78 -12.20 -4.69 -0.77
CA LEU A 78 -13.42 -3.90 -1.05
C LEU A 78 -13.41 -2.54 -0.35
N ASP A 79 -12.81 -2.46 0.84
CA ASP A 79 -12.59 -1.23 1.59
C ASP A 79 -11.21 -1.22 2.25
N GLY A 80 -10.73 -0.03 2.63
CA GLY A 80 -9.44 0.14 3.30
C GLY A 80 -8.25 0.14 2.35
N GLN A 81 -8.49 0.23 1.03
CA GLN A 81 -7.46 0.29 -0.01
C GLN A 81 -6.31 1.23 0.36
N GLN A 82 -6.60 2.49 0.68
CA GLN A 82 -5.55 3.47 0.90
C GLN A 82 -4.75 3.16 2.19
N ARG A 83 -5.42 2.70 3.25
CA ARG A 83 -4.73 2.27 4.49
C ARG A 83 -3.79 1.09 4.22
N LEU A 84 -4.28 0.05 3.55
CA LEU A 84 -3.47 -1.13 3.22
C LEU A 84 -2.33 -0.80 2.26
N THR A 85 -2.58 0.05 1.26
CA THR A 85 -1.57 0.52 0.32
C THR A 85 -0.47 1.32 1.04
N ALA A 86 -0.84 2.21 1.97
CA ALA A 86 0.11 2.98 2.78
C ALA A 86 0.99 2.06 3.64
N LEU A 87 0.39 1.09 4.34
CA LEU A 87 1.11 0.13 5.17
C LEU A 87 2.01 -0.78 4.33
N PHE A 88 1.52 -1.24 3.19
CA PHE A 88 2.29 -2.05 2.26
C PHE A 88 3.54 -1.30 1.78
N GLN A 89 3.35 -0.09 1.24
CA GLN A 89 4.48 0.72 0.76
C GLN A 89 5.45 1.07 1.89
N SER A 90 4.97 1.38 3.09
CA SER A 90 5.83 1.80 4.20
C SER A 90 6.60 0.65 4.86
N LEU A 91 6.04 -0.56 4.88
CA LEU A 91 6.58 -1.67 5.67
C LEU A 91 7.22 -2.77 4.83
N LYS A 92 6.85 -2.92 3.55
CA LYS A 92 7.39 -3.97 2.66
C LYS A 92 8.36 -3.43 1.62
N LEU A 93 8.17 -2.21 1.14
CA LEU A 93 9.03 -1.66 0.11
C LEU A 93 10.29 -1.03 0.73
N LYS A 94 11.41 -1.19 0.01
CA LYS A 94 12.66 -0.49 0.33
C LYS A 94 12.74 0.89 -0.32
N ALA A 95 11.83 1.18 -1.25
CA ALA A 95 11.69 2.47 -1.89
C ALA A 95 10.85 3.41 -1.02
N PRO A 96 11.03 4.74 -1.14
CA PRO A 96 10.16 5.68 -0.48
C PRO A 96 8.71 5.53 -0.95
N VAL A 97 7.77 5.75 -0.02
CA VAL A 97 6.33 5.70 -0.31
C VAL A 97 5.98 6.75 -1.36
N ALA A 98 5.28 6.34 -2.42
CA ALA A 98 4.74 7.28 -3.40
C ALA A 98 3.62 8.09 -2.75
N THR A 99 3.62 9.42 -2.87
CA THR A 99 2.60 10.29 -2.27
C THR A 99 2.11 11.34 -3.26
N ARG A 100 0.89 11.82 -3.04
CA ARG A 100 0.32 12.94 -3.82
C ARG A 100 0.29 14.22 -2.98
N ASP A 101 0.74 15.32 -3.56
CA ASP A 101 0.56 16.65 -2.95
C ASP A 101 -0.93 17.08 -3.00
N LYS A 102 -1.34 18.01 -2.12
CA LYS A 102 -2.67 18.65 -2.09
C LYS A 102 -3.03 19.37 -3.40
N ARG A 103 -2.07 19.52 -4.32
CA ARG A 103 -2.20 20.09 -5.68
C ARG A 103 -2.10 19.05 -6.81
N ASP A 104 -2.27 17.77 -6.51
CA ASP A 104 -2.20 16.62 -7.44
C ASP A 104 -0.88 16.49 -8.22
N LYS A 105 0.19 17.10 -7.70
CA LYS A 105 1.54 16.88 -8.23
C LYS A 105 2.14 15.64 -7.57
N THR A 106 2.63 14.71 -8.39
CA THR A 106 3.44 13.58 -7.93
C THR A 106 4.71 14.12 -7.30
N ILE A 107 4.87 13.92 -5.98
CA ILE A 107 6.10 14.29 -5.30
C ILE A 107 7.12 13.19 -5.60
N LYS A 108 8.22 13.53 -6.29
CA LYS A 108 9.36 12.62 -6.39
C LYS A 108 9.92 12.40 -4.98
N PRO A 109 10.17 11.15 -4.56
CA PRO A 109 10.76 10.90 -3.26
C PRO A 109 12.05 11.69 -3.06
N ARG A 110 12.07 12.55 -2.05
CA ARG A 110 13.29 13.21 -1.63
C ARG A 110 14.11 12.17 -0.87
N ARG A 111 15.22 11.71 -1.45
CA ARG A 111 16.19 10.87 -0.75
C ARG A 111 16.65 11.66 0.48
N GLY A 112 16.16 11.29 1.66
CA GLY A 112 16.69 11.80 2.91
C GLY A 112 18.11 11.29 3.04
N SER A 113 19.09 12.16 2.84
CA SER A 113 20.49 11.91 3.16
C SER A 113 20.63 11.81 4.67
N ILE A 114 20.24 10.68 5.26
CA ILE A 114 20.65 10.32 6.61
C ILE A 114 21.93 9.48 6.43
N GLY A 115 23.08 10.10 6.70
CA GLY A 115 24.37 9.41 6.79
C GLY A 115 25.47 9.95 5.87
N LYS A 116 26.07 11.08 6.25
CA LYS A 116 27.54 11.25 6.23
C LYS A 116 27.91 12.44 7.12
N ALA A 117 28.11 12.14 8.40
CA ALA A 117 28.87 12.95 9.33
C ALA A 117 29.68 11.96 10.17
N ALA A 118 30.72 11.43 9.54
CA ALA A 118 31.85 10.77 10.15
C ALA A 118 32.94 10.85 9.07
N ASP A 119 34.11 11.32 9.48
CA ASP A 119 35.30 11.69 8.71
C ASP A 119 35.36 13.19 8.36
N ASP A 120 35.67 13.99 9.39
CA ASP A 120 36.69 15.03 9.32
C ASP A 120 37.35 15.15 10.71
N GLU A 121 38.68 14.99 10.70
CA GLU A 121 39.73 15.18 11.74
C GLU A 121 39.92 14.13 12.85
#